data_AF-A0A8S9HPF2-F1
#
_entry.id   AF-A0A8S9HPF2-F1
#
_cell.length_a   1.000
_cell.length_b   1.000
_cell.length_c   1.000
_cell.angle_alpha   90.00
_cell.angle_beta   90.00
_cell.angle_gamma   90.00
#
_symmetry.space_group_name_H-M   'P 1'
#
loop_
_entity.id
_entity.type
_entity.pdbx_description
1 polymer ?
#
loop_
_entity_poly.entity_id
_entity_poly.type
_entity_poly.pdbx_seq_one_letter_code
_entity_poly.pdbx_strand_id
1 'polypeptide(L)'
;MHMFWIGMPVLINGMLNTDEKKQRMSDTVWHEYDRSLGESKILRQMGGPLVLLDVQSFTWNCGPQCTLDGMHYDSAVYDAAVHVMLNALLIESHQTL
;
A
#
# COMPACT_ATOMS: atom_id res chain seq x y z
N MET A 1 -16.31 -11.40 6.35
CA MET A 1 -14.84 -11.59 6.38
C MET A 1 -14.22 -10.32 5.85
N HIS A 2 -13.47 -9.61 6.70
CA HIS A 2 -12.80 -8.37 6.32
C HIS A 2 -11.41 -8.69 5.80
N MET A 3 -11.19 -8.48 4.51
CA MET A 3 -9.91 -8.71 3.86
C MET A 3 -9.35 -7.39 3.36
N PHE A 4 -8.03 -7.28 3.41
CA PHE A 4 -7.31 -6.07 3.06
C PHE A 4 -6.27 -6.39 1.98
N TRP A 5 -5.97 -5.40 1.16
CA TRP A 5 -4.93 -5.44 0.15
C TRP A 5 -3.95 -4.32 0.40
N ILE A 6 -2.66 -4.65 0.58
CA ILE A 6 -1.62 -3.65 0.78
C ILE A 6 -1.20 -3.13 -0.59
N GLY A 7 -1.44 -1.84 -0.86
CA GLY A 7 -1.01 -1.18 -2.09
C GLY A 7 0.51 -1.06 -2.17
N MET A 8 1.06 -0.89 -3.38
CA MET A 8 2.51 -0.75 -3.56
C MET A 8 3.08 0.46 -2.80
N PRO A 9 4.34 0.38 -2.32
CA PRO A 9 4.96 1.49 -1.64
C PRO A 9 5.27 2.63 -2.62
N VAL A 10 5.42 3.84 -2.09
CA VAL A 10 6.09 4.92 -2.83
C VAL A 10 7.56 4.58 -3.00
N LEU A 11 8.05 4.76 -4.22
CA LEU A 11 9.41 4.40 -4.63
C LEU A 11 10.28 5.66 -4.77
N ILE A 12 11.49 5.60 -4.23
CA ILE A 12 12.54 6.61 -4.43
C ILE A 12 13.65 5.93 -5.23
N ASN A 13 13.52 5.98 -6.56
CA ASN A 13 14.37 5.22 -7.49
C ASN A 13 15.88 5.42 -7.27
N GLY A 14 16.29 6.64 -6.90
CA GLY A 14 17.69 6.96 -6.60
C GLY A 14 18.27 6.25 -5.37
N MET A 15 17.43 5.68 -4.51
CA MET A 15 17.82 5.00 -3.27
C MET A 15 17.66 3.47 -3.33
N LEU A 16 17.16 2.91 -4.44
CA LEU A 16 17.06 1.47 -4.64
C LEU A 16 18.47 0.86 -4.70
N ASN A 17 18.82 0.07 -3.70
CA ASN A 17 20.21 -0.29 -3.40
C ASN A 17 20.68 -1.63 -4.00
N THR A 18 19.81 -2.40 -4.65
CA THR A 18 20.16 -3.64 -5.36
C THR A 18 19.59 -3.66 -6.78
N ASP A 19 20.24 -4.40 -7.68
CA ASP A 19 19.78 -4.54 -9.07
C ASP A 19 18.43 -5.25 -9.15
N GLU A 20 18.22 -6.28 -8.33
CA GLU A 20 16.92 -6.96 -8.21
C GLU A 20 15.83 -5.96 -7.82
N LYS A 21 16.11 -5.10 -6.85
CA LYS A 21 15.15 -4.10 -6.39
C LYS A 21 14.85 -3.07 -7.46
N LYS A 22 15.87 -2.56 -8.16
CA LYS A 22 15.68 -1.63 -9.29
C LYS A 22 14.84 -2.25 -10.40
N GLN A 23 15.01 -3.55 -10.65
CA GLN A 23 14.23 -4.25 -11.67
C GLN A 23 12.77 -4.45 -11.25
N ARG A 24 12.53 -4.88 -10.00
CA ARG A 24 11.20 -5.24 -9.49
C ARG A 24 10.40 -4.04 -8.95
N MET A 25 11.07 -2.98 -8.58
CA MET A 25 10.50 -1.77 -7.98
C MET A 25 10.87 -0.57 -8.84
N SER A 26 10.56 -0.65 -10.13
CA SER A 26 10.68 0.48 -11.05
C SER A 26 9.33 1.16 -11.26
N ASP A 27 9.32 2.40 -11.72
CA ASP A 27 8.08 3.12 -12.06
C ASP A 27 7.24 2.34 -13.08
N THR A 28 7.88 1.69 -14.05
CA THR A 28 7.20 0.83 -15.03
C THR A 28 6.45 -0.31 -14.34
N VAL A 29 7.12 -1.05 -13.45
CA VAL A 29 6.48 -2.16 -12.72
C VAL A 29 5.39 -1.65 -11.79
N TRP A 30 5.60 -0.50 -11.15
CA TRP A 30 4.60 0.14 -10.30
C TRP A 30 3.33 0.48 -11.09
N HIS A 31 3.46 1.08 -12.28
CA HIS A 31 2.33 1.40 -13.16
C HIS A 31 1.63 0.15 -13.69
N GLU A 32 2.39 -0.90 -14.06
CA GLU A 32 1.81 -2.18 -14.49
C GLU A 32 1.03 -2.86 -13.37
N TYR A 33 1.54 -2.79 -12.14
CA TYR A 33 0.85 -3.29 -10.96
C TYR A 33 -0.46 -2.54 -10.71
N ASP A 34 -0.42 -1.20 -10.70
CA ASP A 34 -1.61 -0.37 -10.44
C ASP A 34 -2.70 -0.61 -11.49
N ARG A 35 -2.30 -0.67 -12.76
CA ARG A 35 -3.21 -1.04 -13.86
C ARG A 35 -3.80 -2.44 -13.65
N SER A 36 -2.97 -3.44 -13.36
CA SER A 36 -3.43 -4.82 -13.17
C SER A 36 -4.38 -4.95 -11.96
N LEU A 37 -4.09 -4.20 -10.88
CA LEU A 37 -4.95 -4.13 -9.71
C LEU A 37 -6.32 -3.52 -10.07
N GLY A 38 -6.33 -2.44 -10.86
CA GLY A 38 -7.51 -1.84 -11.45
C GLY A 38 -8.34 -2.83 -12.27
N GLU A 39 -7.70 -3.52 -13.22
CA GLU A 39 -8.33 -4.48 -14.12
C GLU A 39 -8.88 -5.72 -13.39
N SER A 40 -8.23 -6.14 -12.30
CA SER A 40 -8.61 -7.33 -11.53
C SER A 40 -9.94 -7.19 -10.79
N LYS A 41 -10.37 -5.95 -10.51
CA LYS A 41 -11.58 -5.61 -9.71
C LYS A 41 -11.62 -6.25 -8.32
N ILE A 42 -10.46 -6.64 -7.75
CA ILE A 42 -10.42 -7.28 -6.41
C ILE A 42 -10.70 -6.28 -5.27
N LEU A 43 -10.52 -4.99 -5.50
CA LEU A 43 -10.74 -3.95 -4.50
C LEU A 43 -12.22 -3.59 -4.35
N ARG A 44 -12.62 -3.23 -3.13
CA ARG A 44 -14.00 -2.89 -2.74
C ARG A 44 -14.58 -1.71 -3.51
N GLN A 45 -13.76 -0.70 -3.79
CA GLN A 45 -14.15 0.45 -4.63
C GLN A 45 -14.48 0.06 -6.08
N MET A 46 -14.06 -1.14 -6.51
CA MET A 46 -14.34 -1.71 -7.82
C MET A 46 -15.32 -2.90 -7.77
N GLY A 47 -15.99 -3.10 -6.62
CA GLY A 47 -16.96 -4.18 -6.41
C GLY A 47 -16.38 -5.49 -5.89
N GLY A 48 -15.06 -5.56 -5.65
CA GLY A 48 -14.41 -6.73 -5.06
C GLY A 48 -14.51 -6.78 -3.52
N PRO A 49 -13.95 -7.81 -2.88
CA PRO A 49 -14.08 -8.01 -1.44
C PRO A 49 -12.99 -7.34 -0.59
N LEU A 50 -11.93 -6.79 -1.20
CA LEU A 50 -10.73 -6.33 -0.46
C LEU A 50 -10.73 -4.81 -0.23
N VAL A 51 -10.45 -4.36 0.99
CA VAL A 51 -10.22 -2.94 1.28
C VAL A 51 -8.75 -2.60 0.98
N LEU A 52 -8.51 -1.55 0.20
CA LEU A 52 -7.16 -1.08 -0.09
C LEU A 52 -6.56 -0.37 1.15
N LEU A 53 -5.39 -0.81 1.58
CA LEU A 53 -4.51 -0.07 2.47
C LEU A 53 -3.59 0.76 1.57
N ASP A 54 -3.97 2.01 1.37
CA ASP A 54 -3.30 2.94 0.47
C ASP A 54 -2.03 3.50 1.11
N VAL A 55 -0.93 2.77 0.90
CA VAL A 55 0.40 3.11 1.41
C VAL A 55 0.86 4.46 0.90
N GLN A 56 0.51 4.84 -0.33
CA GLN A 56 0.86 6.14 -0.89
C GLN A 56 0.23 7.28 -0.08
N SER A 57 -1.02 7.12 0.35
CA SER A 57 -1.66 8.07 1.24
C SER A 57 -1.01 8.10 2.62
N PHE A 58 -0.55 6.96 3.16
CA PHE A 58 0.13 6.92 4.46
C PHE A 58 1.44 7.70 4.48
N THR A 59 2.14 7.74 3.34
CA THR A 59 3.46 8.37 3.22
C THR A 59 3.47 9.63 2.37
N TRP A 60 2.30 10.22 2.07
CA TRP A 60 2.19 11.41 1.23
C TRP A 60 3.07 12.59 1.68
N ASN A 61 3.25 12.75 2.99
CA ASN A 61 4.09 13.80 3.58
C ASN A 61 5.54 13.34 3.87
N CYS A 62 5.92 12.13 3.47
CA CYS A 62 7.26 11.59 3.66
C CYS A 62 8.21 12.09 2.56
N GLY A 63 9.39 12.55 2.97
CA GLY A 63 10.46 12.90 2.04
C GLY A 63 11.36 11.70 1.70
N PRO A 64 12.41 11.93 0.87
CA PRO A 64 13.41 10.91 0.53
C PRO A 64 14.05 10.24 1.75
N GLN A 65 14.22 10.99 2.84
CA GLN A 65 14.82 10.54 4.10
C GLN A 65 13.98 9.54 4.91
N CYS A 66 12.73 9.26 4.51
CA CYS A 66 11.83 8.35 5.22
C CYS A 66 12.01 6.87 4.81
N THR A 67 13.07 6.54 4.09
CA THR A 67 13.44 5.17 3.74
C THR A 67 14.96 5.03 3.72
N LEU A 68 15.45 3.82 4.00
CA LEU A 68 16.86 3.48 3.90
C LEU A 68 17.22 2.85 2.55
N ASP A 69 16.21 2.37 1.82
CA ASP A 69 16.42 1.51 0.66
C ASP A 69 15.60 1.92 -0.56
N GLY A 70 14.88 3.05 -0.48
CA GLY A 70 14.07 3.58 -1.56
C GLY A 70 12.65 3.04 -1.63
N MET A 71 12.17 2.29 -0.64
CA MET A 71 10.75 1.95 -0.47
C MET A 71 10.20 2.60 0.78
N HIS A 72 9.07 3.31 0.68
CA HIS A 72 8.31 3.79 1.83
C HIS A 72 7.54 2.66 2.53
N TYR A 73 8.26 1.60 2.89
CA TYR A 73 7.85 0.57 3.83
C TYR A 73 8.81 0.58 5.01
N ASP A 74 8.39 1.27 6.06
CA ASP A 74 9.02 1.24 7.37
C ASP A 74 7.99 0.79 8.41
N SER A 75 8.47 0.42 9.60
CA SER A 75 7.68 0.12 10.80
C SER A 75 6.49 1.07 10.99
N ALA A 76 6.71 2.39 10.91
CA ALA A 76 5.65 3.39 11.05
C ALA A 76 4.52 3.27 10.00
N VAL A 77 4.85 2.85 8.78
CA VAL A 77 3.87 2.65 7.69
C VAL A 77 3.02 1.41 7.98
N TYR A 78 3.64 0.33 8.46
CA TYR A 78 2.92 -0.88 8.87
C TYR A 78 2.05 -0.64 10.10
N ASP A 79 2.52 0.12 11.08
CA ASP A 79 1.74 0.50 12.26
C ASP A 79 0.49 1.31 11.86
N ALA A 80 0.64 2.28 10.95
CA ALA A 80 -0.48 3.01 10.38
C ALA A 80 -1.47 2.10 9.66
N ALA A 81 -0.97 1.15 8.85
CA ALA A 81 -1.82 0.17 8.17
C ALA A 81 -2.61 -0.70 9.15
N VAL A 82 -1.97 -1.19 10.23
CA VAL A 82 -2.63 -1.96 11.29
C VAL A 82 -3.69 -1.12 12.00
N HIS A 83 -3.41 0.14 12.32
CA HIS A 83 -4.42 1.03 12.91
C HIS A 83 -5.63 1.21 12.00
N VAL A 84 -5.43 1.40 10.69
CA VAL A 84 -6.53 1.48 9.71
C VAL A 84 -7.33 0.17 9.68
N MET A 85 -6.66 -0.99 9.66
CA MET A 85 -7.31 -2.30 9.68
C MET A 85 -8.17 -2.49 10.95
N LEU A 86 -7.61 -2.22 12.12
CA LEU A 86 -8.31 -2.37 13.40
C LEU A 86 -9.51 -1.42 13.50
N ASN A 87 -9.36 -0.17 13.07
CA ASN A 87 -10.46 0.79 13.05
C ASN A 87 -11.56 0.37 12.07
N ALA A 88 -11.21 -0.17 10.90
CA ALA A 88 -12.20 -0.68 9.95
C ALA A 88 -13.00 -1.85 10.54
N LEU A 89 -12.34 -2.77 11.25
CA LEU A 89 -12.99 -3.90 11.94
C LEU A 89 -13.91 -3.43 13.06
N LEU A 90 -13.47 -2.45 13.87
CA LEU A 90 -14.28 -1.87 14.94
C LEU A 90 -15.54 -1.19 14.40
N ILE A 91 -15.41 -0.37 13.35
CA ILE A 91 -16.56 0.30 12.71
C ILE A 91 -17.58 -0.73 12.21
N GLU A 92 -17.14 -1.79 11.53
CA GLU A 92 -18.07 -2.83 11.07
C GLU A 92 -18.78 -3.52 12.24
N SER A 93 -18.04 -3.86 13.30
CA SER A 93 -18.63 -4.52 14.47
C SER A 93 -19.67 -3.65 15.21
N HIS A 94 -19.55 -2.33 15.12
CA HIS A 94 -20.50 -1.38 15.71
C HIS A 94 -21.66 -1.04 14.75
N GLN A 95 -21.47 -1.18 13.43
CA GLN A 95 -22.55 -0.98 12.43
C GLN A 95 -23.51 -2.17 12.31
N THR A 96 -23.14 -3.31 12.88
CA THR A 96 -23.95 -4.53 12.90
C THR A 96 -24.84 -4.67 14.14
N LEU A 97 -24.92 -3.62 14.97
CA LEU A 97 -25.81 -3.48 16.13
C LEU A 97 -26.97 -2.51 15.85
#